data_AF-K0WTS7-F1
#
_entry.id   AF-K0WTS7-F1
#
_cell.length_a   1.000
_cell.length_b   1.000
_cell.length_c   1.000
_cell.angle_alpha   90.00
_cell.angle_beta   90.00
_cell.angle_gamma   90.00
#
_symmetry.space_group_name_H-M   'P 1'
#
loop_
_entity.id
_entity.type
_entity.pdbx_description
1 polymer ?
#
loop_
_entity_poly.entity_id
_entity_poly.type
_entity_poly.pdbx_seq_one_letter_code
_entity_poly.pdbx_strand_id
1 'polypeptide(L)'
;MSRASLLQETALWMDTVNLALCLFIYEVCNDCQFEFASGSDFVNFMNLKPTSRPVTVRPKENLRVCYMVFSVSQAIRPRERGRLWAEGFLKHCGISKSYYDKHRSDVCGKGATEENRNFRKAIDKAIENARRLNNTP
;
A
#
# COMPACT_ATOMS: atom_id res chain seq x y z
N MET A 1 28.66 -15.28 9.36
CA MET A 1 27.24 -15.03 9.04
C MET A 1 26.49 -16.35 9.05
N SER A 2 25.29 -16.40 9.64
CA SER A 2 24.48 -17.63 9.67
C SER A 2 23.58 -17.71 8.44
N ARG A 3 23.16 -18.91 8.05
CA ARG A 3 22.18 -19.09 6.95
C ARG A 3 20.88 -18.32 7.21
N ALA A 4 20.48 -18.21 8.47
CA ALA A 4 19.32 -17.41 8.87
C ALA A 4 19.54 -15.91 8.66
N SER A 5 20.72 -15.37 9.00
CA SER A 5 21.03 -13.95 8.76
C SER A 5 21.08 -13.63 7.26
N LEU A 6 21.65 -14.52 6.45
CA LEU A 6 21.68 -14.37 4.99
C LEU A 6 20.27 -14.40 4.38
N LEU A 7 19.39 -15.31 4.81
CA LEU A 7 18.01 -15.37 4.32
C LEU A 7 17.21 -14.12 4.71
N GLN A 8 17.47 -13.56 5.90
CA GLN A 8 16.83 -12.35 6.39
C GLN A 8 17.31 -11.12 5.61
N GLU A 9 18.61 -11.04 5.30
CA GLU A 9 19.18 -10.02 4.42
C GLU A 9 18.61 -10.13 3.00
N THR A 10 18.57 -11.32 2.39
CA THR A 10 18.00 -11.50 1.04
C THR A 10 16.51 -11.16 0.99
N ALA A 11 15.76 -11.44 2.08
CA ALA A 11 14.35 -11.07 2.17
C ALA A 11 14.12 -9.55 2.21
N LEU A 12 15.07 -8.76 2.73
CA LEU A 12 15.01 -7.29 2.69
C LEU A 12 15.13 -6.73 1.26
N TRP A 13 15.75 -7.49 0.35
CA TRP A 13 15.92 -7.08 -1.04
C TRP A 13 14.75 -7.49 -1.94
N MET A 14 13.96 -8.49 -1.54
CA MET A 14 12.79 -8.91 -2.33
C MET A 14 11.63 -7.93 -2.16
N ASP A 15 11.04 -7.52 -3.28
CA ASP A 15 9.83 -6.71 -3.26
C ASP A 15 8.65 -7.54 -2.75
N THR A 16 7.93 -6.97 -1.79
CA THR A 16 6.70 -7.54 -1.24
C THR A 16 5.49 -7.15 -2.08
N VAL A 17 5.48 -5.92 -2.60
CA VAL A 17 4.45 -5.40 -3.50
C VAL A 17 5.03 -5.39 -4.91
N ASN A 18 4.36 -6.09 -5.83
CA ASN A 18 4.76 -6.14 -7.24
C ASN A 18 4.82 -4.73 -7.85
N LEU A 19 5.80 -4.51 -8.75
CA LEU A 19 6.06 -3.22 -9.37
C LEU A 19 4.83 -2.63 -10.07
N ALA A 20 4.09 -3.43 -10.84
CA ALA A 20 2.89 -2.94 -11.54
C ALA A 20 1.84 -2.42 -10.55
N LEU A 21 1.65 -3.11 -9.41
CA LEU A 21 0.75 -2.63 -8.37
C LEU A 21 1.27 -1.33 -7.73
N CYS A 22 2.56 -1.21 -7.48
CA CYS A 22 3.14 0.04 -6.98
C CYS A 22 2.86 1.22 -7.92
N LEU A 23 3.02 1.03 -9.23
CA LEU A 23 2.81 2.07 -10.24
C LEU A 23 1.33 2.47 -10.34
N PHE A 24 0.39 1.52 -10.36
CA PHE A 24 -1.03 1.87 -10.39
C PHE A 24 -1.50 2.55 -9.10
N ILE A 25 -0.95 2.18 -7.94
CA ILE A 25 -1.26 2.88 -6.68
C ILE A 25 -0.63 4.28 -6.68
N TYR A 26 0.57 4.44 -7.24
CA TYR A 26 1.21 5.75 -7.41
C TYR A 26 0.34 6.71 -8.23
N GLU A 27 -0.22 6.26 -9.36
CA GLU A 27 -1.13 7.06 -10.19
C GLU A 27 -2.37 7.56 -9.44
N VAL A 28 -2.88 6.77 -8.49
CA VAL A 28 -4.07 7.13 -7.71
C VAL A 28 -3.71 8.01 -6.51
N CYS A 29 -2.62 7.70 -5.81
CA CYS A 29 -2.38 8.23 -4.46
C CYS A 29 -1.29 9.30 -4.37
N ASN A 30 -0.35 9.38 -5.32
CA ASN A 30 0.72 10.36 -5.28
C ASN A 30 0.17 11.78 -5.45
N ASP A 31 0.63 12.71 -4.63
CA ASP A 31 0.13 14.09 -4.53
C ASP A 31 -1.37 14.23 -4.17
N CYS A 32 -2.06 13.13 -3.89
CA CYS A 32 -3.48 13.08 -3.50
C CYS A 32 -3.70 12.61 -2.06
N GLN A 33 -3.30 11.37 -1.76
CA GLN A 33 -3.36 10.77 -0.40
C GLN A 33 -2.03 10.93 0.32
N PHE A 34 -0.93 10.89 -0.44
CA PHE A 34 0.41 11.17 0.04
C PHE A 34 0.90 12.50 -0.52
N GLU A 35 1.84 13.12 0.18
CA GLU A 35 2.64 14.20 -0.41
C GLU A 35 3.39 13.67 -1.64
N PHE A 36 3.76 14.58 -2.54
CA PHE A 36 4.49 14.20 -3.75
C PHE A 36 5.78 13.44 -3.40
N ALA A 37 5.90 12.23 -3.96
CA ALA A 37 7.11 11.43 -3.96
C ALA A 37 7.56 11.16 -5.40
N SER A 38 8.86 10.94 -5.60
CA SER A 38 9.34 10.40 -6.87
C SER A 38 8.81 8.97 -7.07
N GLY A 39 8.71 8.50 -8.31
CA GLY A 39 8.29 7.12 -8.57
C GLY A 39 9.17 6.08 -7.87
N SER A 40 10.48 6.30 -7.82
CA SER A 40 11.42 5.42 -7.11
C SER A 40 11.20 5.44 -5.60
N ASP A 41 11.02 6.62 -5.00
CA ASP A 41 10.73 6.72 -3.56
C ASP A 41 9.38 6.08 -3.22
N PHE A 42 8.37 6.22 -4.08
CA PHE A 42 7.07 5.59 -3.85
C PHE A 42 7.13 4.07 -3.95
N VAL A 43 7.87 3.51 -4.91
CA VAL A 43 8.09 2.05 -5.01
C VAL A 43 8.83 1.52 -3.79
N ASN A 44 9.87 2.22 -3.33
CA ASN A 44 10.58 1.85 -2.11
C ASN A 44 9.68 1.94 -0.88
N PHE A 45 8.90 3.02 -0.76
CA PHE A 45 7.91 3.20 0.30
C PHE A 45 6.88 2.07 0.34
N MET A 46 6.29 1.73 -0.81
CA MET A 46 5.35 0.60 -0.95
C MET A 46 6.00 -0.75 -0.58
N ASN A 47 7.32 -0.89 -0.72
CA ASN A 47 8.05 -2.10 -0.36
C ASN A 47 8.70 -2.07 1.03
N LEU A 48 8.40 -1.06 1.85
CA LEU A 48 9.00 -0.86 3.19
C LEU A 48 10.54 -0.79 3.14
N LYS A 49 11.06 -0.24 2.04
CA LYS A 49 12.49 -0.01 1.80
C LYS A 49 12.85 1.45 2.08
N PRO A 50 14.13 1.75 2.34
CA PRO A 50 14.59 3.13 2.51
C PRO A 50 14.23 4.02 1.31
N THR A 51 13.76 5.23 1.59
CA THR A 51 13.47 6.26 0.60
C THR A 51 14.49 7.39 0.71
N SER A 52 14.71 8.11 -0.38
CA SER A 52 15.61 9.28 -0.40
C SER A 52 15.02 10.44 0.40
N ARG A 53 13.68 10.51 0.44
CA ARG A 53 12.90 11.48 1.20
C ARG A 53 11.71 10.78 1.87
N PRO A 54 11.24 11.24 3.05
CA PRO A 54 10.04 10.69 3.67
C PRO A 54 8.82 10.83 2.74
N VAL A 55 7.98 9.80 2.71
CA VAL A 55 6.66 9.84 2.05
C VAL A 55 5.60 10.00 3.13
N THR A 56 4.95 11.16 3.18
CA THR A 56 4.01 11.52 4.25
C THR A 56 2.56 11.39 3.78
N VAL A 57 1.68 10.90 4.65
CA VAL A 57 0.22 10.95 4.41
C VAL A 57 -0.26 12.39 4.54
N ARG A 58 -1.07 12.86 3.59
CA ARG A 58 -1.66 14.20 3.64
C ARG A 58 -2.71 14.30 4.76
N PRO A 59 -2.90 15.49 5.35
CA PRO A 59 -3.91 15.68 6.39
C PRO A 59 -5.30 15.19 5.95
N LYS A 60 -6.00 14.49 6.84
CA LYS A 60 -7.35 13.94 6.64
C LYS A 60 -7.46 12.77 5.64
N GLU A 61 -6.35 12.24 5.13
CA GLU A 61 -6.36 11.12 4.17
C GLU A 61 -6.22 9.73 4.81
N ASN A 62 -6.06 9.65 6.14
CA ASN A 62 -5.89 8.38 6.87
C ASN A 62 -6.97 7.33 6.53
N LEU A 63 -8.23 7.75 6.38
CA LEU A 63 -9.33 6.85 6.02
C LEU A 63 -9.11 6.15 4.68
N ARG A 64 -8.69 6.93 3.66
CA ARG A 64 -8.43 6.43 2.31
C ARG A 64 -7.14 5.60 2.28
N VAL A 65 -6.11 6.02 3.01
CA VAL A 65 -4.89 5.22 3.18
C VAL A 65 -5.19 3.88 3.86
N CYS A 66 -6.05 3.83 4.89
CA CYS A 66 -6.47 2.58 5.50
C CYS A 66 -7.13 1.62 4.50
N TYR A 67 -8.00 2.13 3.63
CA TYR A 67 -8.59 1.31 2.58
C TYR A 67 -7.57 0.83 1.56
N MET A 68 -6.66 1.71 1.11
CA MET A 68 -5.59 1.32 0.20
C MET A 68 -4.73 0.21 0.80
N VAL A 69 -4.30 0.34 2.05
CA VAL A 69 -3.53 -0.67 2.78
C VAL A 69 -4.29 -1.99 2.88
N PHE A 70 -5.58 -1.94 3.24
CA PHE A 70 -6.41 -3.13 3.26
C PHE A 70 -6.42 -3.80 1.88
N SER A 71 -6.75 -3.08 0.82
CA SER A 71 -6.89 -3.64 -0.52
C SER A 71 -5.58 -4.20 -1.08
N VAL A 72 -4.45 -3.49 -0.89
CA VAL A 72 -3.11 -3.97 -1.31
C VAL A 72 -2.69 -5.21 -0.52
N SER A 73 -2.91 -5.23 0.80
CA SER A 73 -2.58 -6.40 1.64
C SER A 73 -3.30 -7.67 1.16
N GLN A 74 -4.53 -7.53 0.66
CA GLN A 74 -5.32 -8.63 0.13
C GLN A 74 -4.83 -9.11 -1.25
N ALA A 75 -4.08 -8.28 -1.98
CA ALA A 75 -3.44 -8.63 -3.25
C ALA A 75 -2.10 -9.35 -3.08
N ILE A 76 -1.42 -9.20 -1.93
CA ILE A 76 -0.15 -9.87 -1.63
C ILE A 76 -0.38 -11.36 -1.31
N ARG A 77 0.53 -12.21 -1.80
CA ARG A 77 0.56 -13.65 -1.49
C ARG A 77 1.94 -14.06 -0.95
N PRO A 78 2.00 -14.96 0.06
CA PRO A 78 0.87 -15.52 0.81
C PRO A 78 0.16 -14.47 1.70
N ARG A 79 -1.05 -14.78 2.17
CA ARG A 79 -1.88 -13.84 2.98
C ARG A 79 -1.15 -13.29 4.20
N GLU A 80 -0.34 -14.12 4.85
CA GLU A 80 0.47 -13.72 6.01
C GLU A 80 1.48 -12.62 5.66
N ARG A 81 2.09 -12.67 4.47
CA ARG A 81 2.97 -11.60 3.99
C ARG A 81 2.21 -10.29 3.80
N GLY A 82 0.98 -10.35 3.30
CA GLY A 82 0.09 -9.19 3.20
C GLY A 82 -0.23 -8.56 4.57
N ARG A 83 -0.48 -9.39 5.58
CA ARG A 83 -0.72 -8.92 6.97
C ARG A 83 0.50 -8.20 7.55
N LEU A 84 1.68 -8.80 7.43
CA LEU A 84 2.94 -8.20 7.93
C LEU A 84 3.27 -6.90 7.18
N TRP A 85 3.04 -6.87 5.87
CA TRP A 85 3.19 -5.66 5.06
C TRP A 85 2.27 -4.54 5.55
N ALA A 86 0.99 -4.83 5.80
CA ALA A 86 0.05 -3.84 6.29
C ALA A 86 0.48 -3.25 7.64
N GLU A 87 0.94 -4.09 8.56
CA GLU A 87 1.44 -3.65 9.87
C GLU A 87 2.66 -2.72 9.74
N GLY A 88 3.64 -3.09 8.91
CA GLY A 88 4.82 -2.26 8.65
C GLY A 88 4.46 -0.93 7.96
N PHE A 89 3.58 -0.98 6.96
CA PHE A 89 3.20 0.18 6.18
C PHE A 89 2.40 1.20 7.01
N LEU A 90 1.47 0.73 7.85
CA LEU A 90 0.72 1.59 8.78
C LEU A 90 1.65 2.29 9.77
N LYS A 91 2.68 1.59 10.26
CA LYS A 91 3.71 2.18 11.13
C LYS A 91 4.47 3.31 10.42
N HIS A 92 4.85 3.14 9.15
CA HIS A 92 5.47 4.20 8.35
C HIS A 92 4.54 5.39 8.11
N CYS A 93 3.23 5.14 7.95
CA CYS A 93 2.22 6.18 7.79
C CYS A 93 1.85 6.90 9.10
N GLY A 94 2.34 6.47 10.26
CA GLY A 94 1.90 6.99 11.55
C GLY A 94 0.43 6.68 11.88
N ILE A 95 -0.15 5.65 11.26
CA ILE A 95 -1.55 5.26 11.48
C ILE A 95 -1.59 4.13 12.51
N SER A 96 -2.33 4.33 13.60
CA SER A 96 -2.45 3.30 14.64
C SER A 96 -3.24 2.09 14.17
N LYS A 97 -2.88 0.91 14.69
CA LYS A 97 -3.61 -0.34 14.42
C LYS A 97 -5.09 -0.25 14.80
N SER A 98 -5.42 0.40 15.94
CA SER A 98 -6.80 0.58 16.39
C SER A 98 -7.62 1.45 15.44
N TYR A 99 -7.04 2.52 14.92
CA TYR A 99 -7.68 3.35 13.88
C TYR A 99 -7.91 2.53 12.62
N TYR A 100 -6.89 1.83 12.12
CA TYR A 100 -6.99 1.00 10.93
C TYR A 100 -8.06 -0.09 11.06
N ASP A 101 -8.06 -0.84 12.18
CA ASP A 101 -9.01 -1.92 12.42
C ASP A 101 -10.47 -1.43 12.40
N LYS A 102 -10.71 -0.21 12.89
CA LYS A 102 -12.03 0.41 12.91
C LYS A 102 -12.45 0.94 11.54
N HIS A 103 -11.52 1.49 10.76
CA HIS A 103 -11.85 2.37 9.63
C HIS A 103 -11.54 1.80 8.23
N ARG A 104 -10.79 0.70 8.12
CA ARG A 104 -10.32 0.16 6.82
C ARG A 104 -11.42 -0.18 5.80
N SER A 105 -12.67 -0.35 6.24
CA SER A 105 -13.82 -0.66 5.38
C SER A 105 -14.83 0.48 5.25
N ASP A 106 -14.62 1.61 5.92
CA ASP A 106 -15.62 2.69 5.98
C ASP A 106 -15.90 3.33 4.63
N VAL A 107 -14.90 3.38 3.74
CA VAL A 107 -15.08 3.86 2.36
C VAL A 107 -16.01 2.96 1.54
N CYS A 108 -16.29 1.73 2.00
CA CYS A 108 -17.25 0.82 1.39
C CYS A 108 -18.68 0.97 1.95
N GLY A 109 -18.87 1.78 2.99
CA GLY A 109 -20.15 1.94 3.67
C GLY A 109 -21.21 2.60 2.80
N LYS A 110 -22.50 2.28 3.05
CA LYS A 110 -23.64 2.85 2.31
C LYS A 110 -23.71 4.39 2.41
N GLY A 111 -23.23 4.95 3.52
CA GLY A 111 -23.14 6.40 3.74
C GLY A 111 -21.83 7.06 3.31
N ALA A 112 -20.94 6.34 2.60
CA ALA A 112 -19.68 6.91 2.14
C ALA A 112 -19.93 8.05 1.15
N THR A 113 -19.13 9.13 1.24
CA THR A 113 -19.20 10.27 0.31
C THR A 113 -18.87 9.85 -1.12
N GLU A 114 -19.19 10.71 -2.10
CA GLU A 114 -18.87 10.43 -3.49
C GLU A 114 -17.36 10.31 -3.72
N GLU A 115 -16.56 11.16 -3.08
CA GLU A 115 -15.11 11.12 -3.17
C GLU A 115 -14.56 9.78 -2.65
N ASN A 116 -15.10 9.27 -1.54
CA ASN A 116 -14.69 7.97 -1.00
C ASN A 116 -15.10 6.81 -1.91
N ARG A 117 -16.27 6.89 -2.55
CA ARG A 117 -16.70 5.89 -3.54
C ARG A 117 -15.82 5.91 -4.78
N ASN A 118 -15.44 7.09 -5.26
CA ASN A 118 -14.58 7.25 -6.42
C ASN A 118 -13.16 6.77 -6.12
N PHE A 119 -12.62 7.12 -4.95
CA PHE A 119 -11.34 6.61 -4.48
C PHE A 119 -11.33 5.08 -4.38
N ARG A 120 -12.38 4.49 -3.78
CA ARG A 120 -12.54 3.04 -3.73
C ARG A 120 -12.44 2.41 -5.12
N LYS A 121 -13.22 2.91 -6.09
CA LYS A 121 -13.21 2.41 -7.47
C LYS A 121 -11.83 2.52 -8.12
N ALA A 122 -11.11 3.60 -7.87
CA ALA A 122 -9.77 3.81 -8.40
C ALA A 122 -8.77 2.77 -7.86
N ILE A 123 -8.79 2.51 -6.54
CA ILE A 123 -7.94 1.48 -5.91
C ILE A 123 -8.30 0.07 -6.39
N ASP A 124 -9.59 -0.27 -6.43
CA ASP A 124 -10.04 -1.59 -6.90
C ASP A 124 -9.59 -1.83 -8.36
N LYS A 125 -9.71 -0.80 -9.22
CA LYS A 125 -9.25 -0.84 -10.61
C LYS A 125 -7.73 -0.95 -10.72
N ALA A 126 -6.97 -0.24 -9.88
CA ALA A 126 -5.51 -0.35 -9.83
C ALA A 126 -5.05 -1.78 -9.54
N ILE A 127 -5.69 -2.44 -8.57
CA ILE A 127 -5.40 -3.84 -8.21
C ILE A 127 -5.77 -4.79 -9.35
N GLU A 128 -6.92 -4.59 -9.98
CA GLU A 128 -7.34 -5.40 -11.12
C GLU A 128 -6.37 -5.29 -12.30
N ASN A 129 -5.98 -4.07 -12.66
CA ASN A 129 -5.02 -3.81 -13.73
C ASN A 129 -3.67 -4.47 -13.45
N ALA A 130 -3.17 -4.36 -12.21
CA ALA A 130 -1.92 -5.01 -11.81
C ALA A 130 -2.00 -6.54 -11.95
N ARG A 131 -3.14 -7.16 -11.60
CA ARG A 131 -3.35 -8.60 -11.77
C ARG A 131 -3.37 -8.99 -13.25
N ARG A 132 -4.05 -8.21 -14.10
CA ARG A 132 -4.11 -8.48 -15.55
C ARG A 132 -2.73 -8.44 -16.20
N LEU A 133 -1.89 -7.45 -15.86
CA LEU A 133 -0.53 -7.37 -16.38
C LEU A 133 0.33 -8.57 -15.94
N ASN A 134 0.23 -8.99 -14.68
CA ASN A 134 1.00 -10.14 -14.18
C ASN A 134 0.54 -11.49 -14.74
N ASN A 135 -0.67 -11.56 -15.32
CA ASN A 135 -1.22 -12.76 -15.94
C ASN A 135 -1.07 -12.76 -17.48
N THR A 136 -0.42 -11.75 -18.05
CA THR A 136 -0.13 -11.71 -19.49
C THR A 136 1.08 -12.63 -19.76
N PRO A 137 1.02 -13.54 -20.75
CA PRO A 137 2.08 -14.51 -21.03
C PRO A 137 3.45 -13.91 -21.32
#